data_AF-A0A1R4HHQ2-F1
#
_entry.id   AF-A0A1R4HHQ2-F1
#
_cell.length_a   1.000
_cell.length_b   1.000
_cell.length_c   1.000
_cell.angle_alpha   90.00
_cell.angle_beta   90.00
_cell.angle_gamma   90.00
#
_symmetry.space_group_name_H-M   'P 1'
#
loop_
_entity.id
_entity.type
_entity.pdbx_description
1 polymer ?
#
loop_
_entity_poly.entity_id
_entity_poly.type
_entity_poly.pdbx_seq_one_letter_code
_entity_poly.pdbx_strand_id
1 'polypeptide(L)' 'MLYAERMIIETDIAGNLKQLPKLPANSQIEAIFLVMDGQSQAVRQPHPDIAGKTVIVGDIFSSASEMDWNLPT' A
#
# COMPACT_ATOMS: atom_id res chain seq x y z
N MET A 1 -34.02 21.99 -5.04
CA MET A 1 -34.20 20.55 -4.77
C MET A 1 -32.80 19.95 -4.64
N LEU A 2 -32.56 19.12 -3.62
CA LEU A 2 -31.28 18.44 -3.43
C LEU A 2 -31.26 17.19 -4.34
N TYR A 3 -30.25 17.07 -5.20
CA TYR A 3 -30.07 15.93 -6.09
C TYR A 3 -28.77 15.23 -5.72
N ALA A 4 -28.84 13.92 -5.46
CA ALA A 4 -27.70 13.08 -5.18
C ALA A 4 -27.72 11.89 -6.12
N GLU A 5 -26.58 11.63 -6.77
CA GLU A 5 -26.40 10.51 -7.69
C GLU A 5 -25.36 9.56 -7.11
N ARG A 6 -25.71 8.27 -7.00
CA ARG A 6 -24.77 7.22 -6.59
C ARG A 6 -24.09 6.66 -7.83
N MET A 7 -22.78 6.86 -7.93
CA MET A 7 -21.95 6.32 -8.99
C MET A 7 -20.78 5.51 -8.40
N ILE A 8 -20.41 4.42 -9.06
CA ILE A 8 -19.21 3.63 -8.72
C ILE A 8 -18.08 4.12 -9.61
N ILE A 9 -16.96 4.52 -9.00
CA ILE A 9 -15.76 4.98 -9.71
C ILE A 9 -14.60 4.07 -9.31
N GLU A 10 -13.81 3.65 -10.28
CA GLU A 10 -12.59 2.90 -10.04
C GLU A 10 -11.39 3.82 -9.76
N THR A 11 -10.49 3.37 -8.89
CA THR A 11 -9.19 4.00 -8.70
C THR A 11 -8.09 3.27 -9.47
N ASP A 12 -7.04 3.99 -9.85
CA ASP A 12 -5.81 3.41 -10.38
C ASP A 12 -4.93 2.82 -9.25
N ILE A 13 -3.76 2.31 -9.62
CA ILE A 13 -2.80 1.69 -8.67
C ILE A 13 -2.21 2.68 -7.66
N ALA A 14 -2.28 3.98 -7.93
CA ALA A 14 -1.82 5.05 -7.05
C ALA A 14 -2.95 5.62 -6.18
N GLY A 15 -4.19 5.11 -6.35
CA GLY A 15 -5.36 5.56 -5.60
C GLY A 15 -6.07 6.77 -6.20
N ASN A 16 -5.71 7.21 -7.41
CA ASN A 16 -6.40 8.30 -8.09
C ASN A 16 -7.68 7.79 -8.74
N LEU A 17 -8.73 8.61 -8.76
CA LEU A 17 -9.93 8.31 -9.54
C LEU A 17 -9.56 8.23 -11.03
N LYS A 18 -9.87 7.11 -11.69
CA LYS A 18 -9.59 6.95 -13.13
C LYS A 18 -10.38 7.94 -14.00
N GLN A 19 -11.54 8.37 -13.52
CA GLN A 19 -12.39 9.33 -14.19
C GLN A 19 -13.10 10.24 -13.18
N LEU A 20 -13.24 11.51 -13.54
CA LEU A 20 -14.03 12.48 -12.78
C LEU A 20 -15.41 12.65 -13.45
N PRO A 21 -16.52 12.57 -12.69
CA PRO A 21 -17.82 12.88 -13.25
C PRO A 21 -17.91 14.33 -13.69
N LYS A 22 -18.75 14.57 -14.69
CA LYS A 22 -19.09 15.94 -15.11
C LYS A 22 -19.99 16.57 -14.06
N LEU A 23 -19.50 17.61 -13.40
CA LEU A 23 -20.24 18.36 -12.39
C LEU A 23 -21.00 19.55 -13.00
N PRO A 24 -22.10 19.99 -12.38
CA PRO A 24 -22.81 21.19 -12.81
C PRO A 24 -21.93 22.44 -12.61
N ALA A 25 -22.03 23.39 -13.55
CA ALA A 25 -21.26 24.63 -13.51
C ALA A 25 -21.67 25.51 -12.32
N ASN A 26 -20.71 26.27 -11.77
CA ASN A 26 -20.93 27.28 -10.72
C ASN A 26 -21.74 26.77 -9.51
N SER A 27 -21.55 25.51 -9.14
CA SER A 27 -22.32 24.86 -8.08
C SER A 27 -21.41 24.43 -6.93
N GLN A 28 -21.88 24.57 -5.69
CA GLN A 28 -21.23 23.98 -4.51
C GLN A 28 -21.65 22.52 -4.39
N ILE A 29 -20.67 21.62 -4.25
CA ILE A 29 -20.92 20.18 -4.13
C ILE A 29 -20.35 19.64 -2.82
N GLU A 30 -21.03 18.64 -2.27
CA GLU A 30 -20.57 17.80 -1.17
C GLU A 30 -20.40 16.38 -1.71
N ALA A 31 -19.30 15.71 -1.37
CA ALA A 31 -18.97 14.38 -1.86
C ALA A 31 -18.63 13.44 -0.70
N ILE A 32 -19.14 12.21 -0.77
CA ILE A 32 -18.87 11.13 0.18
C ILE A 32 -18.26 9.97 -0.60
N PHE A 33 -17.08 9.49 -0.17
CA PHE A 33 -16.41 8.34 -0.77
C PHE A 33 -16.57 7.11 0.11
N LEU A 34 -17.08 6.03 -0.48
CA LEU A 34 -17.15 4.71 0.15
C LEU A 34 -16.27 3.74 -0.63
N VAL A 35 -15.18 3.27 0.00
CA VAL A 35 -14.28 2.27 -0.60
C VAL A 35 -14.92 0.90 -0.44
N MET A 36 -15.34 0.30 -1.55
CA MET A 36 -16.04 -0.99 -1.55
C MET A 36 -15.09 -2.16 -1.32
N ASP A 37 -13.96 -2.17 -2.03
CA ASP A 37 -12.91 -3.17 -1.91
C ASP A 37 -11.55 -2.48 -2.01
N GLY A 38 -10.86 -2.36 -0.88
CA GLY A 38 -9.50 -1.85 -0.81
C GLY A 38 -8.63 -2.90 -0.15
N GLN A 39 -7.65 -3.42 -0.87
CA GLN A 39 -6.54 -4.08 -0.18
C GLN A 39 -5.77 -2.96 0.49
N SER A 40 -5.91 -2.81 1.82
CA SER A 40 -4.90 -2.07 2.57
C SER A 40 -3.56 -2.70 2.18
N GLN A 41 -2.66 -1.94 1.55
CA GLN A 41 -1.33 -2.46 1.27
C GLN A 41 -0.78 -2.92 2.61
N ALA A 42 -0.76 -4.23 2.82
CA ALA A 42 -0.21 -4.82 4.02
C ALA A 42 1.28 -4.49 3.94
N VAL A 43 1.68 -3.44 4.65
CA VAL A 43 3.10 -3.13 4.84
C VAL A 43 3.72 -4.42 5.33
N ARG A 44 4.76 -4.92 4.64
CA ARG A 44 5.42 -6.16 5.06
C ARG A 44 5.88 -5.98 6.49
N GLN A 45 5.24 -6.70 7.40
CA GLN A 45 5.60 -6.73 8.81
C GLN A 45 6.09 -8.14 9.14
N PRO A 46 7.13 -8.28 9.98
CA PRO A 46 7.47 -9.57 10.55
C PRO A 46 6.25 -10.21 11.22
N HIS A 47 6.22 -11.54 11.31
CA HIS A 47 5.18 -12.24 12.06
C HIS A 47 5.02 -11.62 13.47
N PRO A 48 3.79 -11.44 14.00
CA PRO A 48 3.55 -10.76 15.27
C PRO A 48 4.39 -11.28 16.44
N ASP A 49 4.72 -12.56 16.43
CA ASP A 49 5.55 -13.17 17.48
C ASP A 49 6.99 -12.66 17.51
N ILE A 50 7.49 -12.12 16.39
CA ILE A 50 8.86 -11.67 16.17
C ILE A 50 8.95 -10.14 16.08
N ALA A 51 7.89 -9.49 15.61
CA ALA A 51 7.83 -8.03 15.46
C ALA A 51 8.23 -7.32 16.77
N GLY A 52 9.27 -6.48 16.70
CA GLY A 52 9.78 -5.71 17.85
C GLY A 52 10.53 -6.52 18.92
N LYS A 53 10.65 -7.84 18.76
CA LYS A 53 11.35 -8.71 19.73
C LYS A 53 12.75 -9.11 19.30
N THR A 54 13.16 -8.79 18.08
CA THR A 54 14.49 -9.11 17.54
C THR A 54 15.31 -7.86 17.28
N VAL A 55 16.59 -7.93 17.64
CA VAL A 55 17.61 -6.92 17.30
C VAL A 55 18.62 -7.56 16.37
N ILE A 56 18.91 -6.92 15.24
CA ILE A 56 19.98 -7.36 14.35
C ILE A 56 21.30 -6.91 14.99
N VAL A 57 22.14 -7.87 15.40
CA VAL A 57 23.45 -7.60 15.98
C VAL A 57 24.52 -7.99 14.97
N GLY A 58 25.29 -7.01 14.48
CA GLY A 58 26.37 -7.21 13.51
C GLY A 58 25.96 -6.88 12.07
N ASP A 59 26.92 -7.03 11.15
CA ASP A 59 26.71 -6.89 9.71
C ASP A 59 26.11 -8.18 9.15
N ILE A 60 24.93 -8.07 8.55
CA ILE A 60 24.18 -9.17 7.93
C ILE A 60 24.26 -9.16 6.40
N PHE A 61 24.89 -8.14 5.82
CA PHE A 61 25.04 -8.00 4.38
C PHE A 61 26.37 -8.54 3.89
N SER A 62 27.41 -8.53 4.72
CA SER A 62 28.66 -9.23 4.42
C SER A 62 28.56 -10.71 4.79
N SER A 63 29.28 -11.54 4.02
CA SER A 63 29.47 -12.96 4.31
C SER A 63 30.94 -13.23 4.60
N ALA A 64 31.25 -14.36 5.23
CA ALA A 64 32.62 -14.85 5.35
C ALA A 64 33.25 -14.98 3.95
N SER A 65 34.57 -14.83 3.83
CA SER A 65 35.23 -14.91 2.52
C SER A 65 35.08 -16.30 1.91
N GLU A 66 35.06 -16.41 0.58
CA GLU A 66 34.90 -17.71 -0.11
C GLU A 66 35.96 -18.74 0.32
N MET A 67 37.17 -18.28 0.69
CA MET A 67 38.24 -19.17 1.18
C MET A 67 37.88 -19.85 2.50
N ASP A 68 37.01 -19.24 3.30
CA ASP A 68 36.55 -19.77 4.58
C ASP A 68 35.41 -20.78 4.41
N TRP A 69 34.91 -20.99 3.19
CA TRP A 69 33.73 -21.84 2.94
C TRP A 69 34.08 -23.32 2.85
N ASN A 70 35.38 -23.66 2.91
CA ASN A 70 35.92 -25.02 2.89
C ASN A 70 35.25 -25.91 1.82
N LEU A 71 35.02 -25.32 0.64
CA LEU A 71 34.43 -26.02 -0.50
C LEU A 71 35.44 -27.02 -1.08
N PRO A 72 35.00 -28.23 -1.49
CA PRO A 72 35.90 -29.19 -2.11
C PRO A 72 36.40 -28.63 -3.45
N THR A 73 37.72 -28.68 -3.65
CA THR A 73 38.38 -28.38 -4.95
C THR A 73 38.14 -29.47 -5.98
#